data_AF-A0A2I1P7X3-F1
#
_entry.id   AF-A0A2I1P7X3-F1
#
_cell.length_a   1.000
_cell.length_b   1.000
_cell.length_c   1.000
_cell.angle_alpha   90.00
_cell.angle_beta   90.00
_cell.angle_gamma   90.00
#
_symmetry.space_group_name_H-M   'P 1'
#
loop_
_entity.id
_entity.type
_entity.pdbx_description
1 polymer ?
#
loop_
_entity_poly.entity_id
_entity_poly.type
_entity_poly.pdbx_seq_one_letter_code
_entity_poly.pdbx_strand_id
1 'polypeptide(L)' 'MSVTGVVDDGDAGLVVHVESTSGPAGCPHCGVVATAHGRDQVRLVDAPSFGRPVRLVWAKRRYVCREALCPGASFT' A
#
# COMPACT_ATOMS: atom_id res chain seq x y z
N MET A 1 2.34 -3.14 -9.08
CA MET A 1 2.71 -3.65 -7.75
C MET A 1 4.11 -4.21 -7.87
N SER A 2 5.01 -3.92 -6.94
CA SER A 2 6.39 -4.42 -6.94
C SER A 2 6.78 -4.92 -5.55
N VAL A 3 7.67 -5.93 -5.52
CA VAL A 3 8.34 -6.35 -4.29
C VAL A 3 9.49 -5.39 -4.03
N THR A 4 9.54 -4.82 -2.83
CA THR A 4 10.59 -3.87 -2.43
C THR A 4 11.61 -4.48 -1.47
N GLY A 5 11.28 -5.64 -0.88
CA GLY A 5 12.20 -6.36 0.00
C GLY A 5 11.63 -7.69 0.47
N VAL A 6 12.53 -8.58 0.86
CA VAL A 6 12.20 -9.87 1.49
C VAL A 6 13.12 -10.03 2.69
N VAL A 7 12.53 -10.35 3.84
CA VAL A 7 13.22 -10.61 5.10
C VAL A 7 12.89 -12.04 5.54
N ASP A 8 13.90 -12.79 5.93
CA ASP A 8 13.71 -14.10 6.57
C ASP A 8 13.68 -13.91 8.09
N ASP A 9 12.55 -14.27 8.72
CA ASP A 9 12.30 -14.18 10.16
C ASP A 9 12.49 -15.56 10.84
N GLY A 10 13.27 -16.45 10.22
CA GLY A 10 13.58 -17.78 10.71
C GLY A 10 12.33 -18.66 10.80
N ASP A 11 12.05 -19.14 12.00
CA ASP A 11 10.90 -20.02 12.30
C ASP A 11 9.55 -19.31 12.10
N ALA A 12 9.52 -17.97 12.20
CA ALA A 12 8.32 -17.18 11.94
C ALA A 12 7.98 -17.03 10.44
N GLY A 13 8.90 -17.45 9.56
CA GLY A 13 8.70 -17.48 8.11
C GLY A 13 9.27 -16.28 7.37
N LEU A 14 8.74 -16.00 6.19
CA LEU A 14 9.20 -14.90 5.34
C LEU A 14 8.32 -13.66 5.50
N VAL A 15 8.93 -12.48 5.55
CA VAL A 15 8.24 -11.19 5.45
C VAL A 15 8.56 -10.55 4.11
N VAL A 16 7.54 -10.40 3.27
CA VAL A 16 7.71 -9.79 1.93
C VAL A 16 7.08 -8.40 1.94
N HIS A 17 7.90 -7.40 1.65
CA HIS A 17 7.47 -6.02 1.51
C HIS A 17 7.06 -5.75 0.06
N VAL A 18 5.85 -5.22 -0.11
CA VAL A 18 5.29 -4.90 -1.43
C VAL A 18 4.77 -3.48 -1.44
N GLU A 19 4.90 -2.82 -2.59
CA GLU A 19 4.36 -1.48 -2.83
C GLU A 19 3.49 -1.45 -4.08
N SER A 20 2.43 -0.63 -4.03
CA SER A 20 1.66 -0.29 -5.24
C SER A 20 2.52 0.56 -6.18
N THR A 21 2.34 0.37 -7.49
CA THR A 21 3.04 1.20 -8.49
C THR A 21 2.73 2.67 -8.24
N SER A 22 3.76 3.50 -8.13
CA SER A 22 3.59 4.94 -7.98
C SER A 22 3.03 5.56 -9.25
N GLY A 23 1.98 6.37 -9.13
CA GLY A 23 1.41 7.12 -10.24
C GLY A 23 0.44 8.19 -9.74
N PRO A 24 0.04 9.15 -10.60
CA PRO A 24 -1.03 10.08 -10.28
C PRO A 24 -2.32 9.35 -9.95
N ALA A 25 -3.08 9.86 -8.98
CA ALA A 25 -4.40 9.36 -8.64
C ALA A 25 -5.40 10.52 -8.66
N GLY A 26 -6.55 10.33 -9.31
CA GLY A 26 -7.66 11.28 -9.26
C GLY A 26 -8.47 11.10 -7.97
N CYS A 27 -8.95 12.20 -7.39
CA CYS A 27 -9.91 12.13 -6.29
C CYS A 27 -11.17 11.41 -6.75
N PRO A 28 -11.67 10.39 -6.02
CA PRO A 28 -12.86 9.65 -6.43
C PRO A 28 -14.15 10.50 -6.40
N HIS A 29 -14.13 11.66 -5.74
CA HIS A 29 -15.29 12.56 -5.64
C HIS A 29 -15.34 13.62 -6.74
N CYS A 30 -14.20 14.22 -7.11
CA CYS A 30 -14.16 15.36 -8.05
C CYS A 30 -13.20 15.18 -9.24
N GLY A 31 -12.43 14.10 -9.30
CA GLY A 31 -11.51 13.80 -10.41
C GLY A 31 -10.19 14.59 -10.41
N VAL A 32 -10.04 15.65 -9.59
CA VAL A 32 -8.78 16.41 -9.47
C VAL A 32 -7.62 15.51 -9.05
N VAL A 33 -6.44 15.73 -9.64
CA VAL A 33 -5.23 14.99 -9.28
C VAL A 33 -4.88 15.23 -7.81
N ALA A 34 -4.93 14.16 -7.04
CA ALA A 34 -4.70 14.19 -5.60
C ALA A 34 -3.20 14.18 -5.26
N THR A 35 -2.86 14.77 -4.12
CA THR A 35 -1.48 14.82 -3.64
C THR A 35 -1.16 13.56 -2.83
N ALA A 36 -0.09 12.86 -3.19
CA ALA A 36 0.44 11.80 -2.35
C ALA A 36 1.01 12.41 -1.05
N HIS A 37 0.61 11.90 0.11
CA HIS A 37 0.96 12.48 1.42
C HIS A 37 1.37 11.44 2.47
N GLY A 38 1.50 10.17 2.10
CA GLY A 38 1.91 9.13 3.05
C GLY A 38 1.75 7.74 2.49
N ARG A 39 1.96 6.76 3.36
CA ARG A 39 1.75 5.34 3.06
C ARG A 39 1.09 4.66 4.26
N ASP A 40 0.09 3.85 4.00
CA ASP A 40 -0.54 2.97 4.99
C ASP A 40 -0.01 1.55 4.79
N GLN A 41 0.44 0.91 5.88
CA GLN A 41 0.91 -0.47 5.83
C GLN A 41 -0.21 -1.44 6.20
N VAL A 42 -0.49 -2.39 5.32
CA VAL A 42 -1.45 -3.47 5.54
C VAL A 42 -0.70 -4.79 5.59
N ARG A 43 -0.90 -5.56 6.67
CA ARG A 43 -0.34 -6.90 6.80
C ARG A 43 -1.36 -7.90 6.27
N LEU A 44 -0.95 -8.77 5.35
CA LEU A 44 -1.73 -9.89 4.85
C LEU A 44 -1.00 -11.18 5.24
N VAL A 45 -1.70 -12.14 5.83
CA VAL A 45 -1.09 -13.30 6.50
C VAL A 45 -1.40 -14.65 5.84
N ASP A 46 -2.06 -14.65 4.68
CA ASP A 46 -2.55 -15.89 4.05
C ASP A 46 -1.80 -16.27 2.76
N ALA A 47 -0.47 -16.17 2.75
CA ALA A 47 0.34 -16.43 1.55
C ALA A 47 1.41 -17.52 1.72
N PRO A 48 1.08 -18.73 2.23
CA PRO A 48 2.09 -19.78 2.41
C PRO A 48 2.85 -20.04 1.11
N SER A 49 4.19 -20.08 1.19
CA SER A 49 5.07 -20.27 0.04
C SER A 49 6.12 -21.31 0.40
N PHE A 50 6.26 -22.34 -0.45
CA PHE A 50 7.21 -23.45 -0.24
C PHE A 50 7.12 -24.11 1.15
N GLY A 51 5.90 -24.23 1.71
CA GLY A 51 5.69 -24.85 3.03
C GLY A 51 6.08 -23.97 4.23
N ARG A 52 6.50 -22.72 3.99
CA ARG A 52 6.81 -21.74 5.04
C ARG A 52 5.67 -20.72 5.18
N PRO A 53 5.37 -20.26 6.41
CA PRO A 53 4.49 -19.12 6.59
C PRO A 53 5.10 -17.88 5.91
N VAL A 54 4.27 -17.08 5.24
CA VAL A 54 4.70 -15.81 4.65
C VAL A 54 3.71 -14.72 5.04
N ARG A 55 4.27 -13.60 5.51
CA ARG A 55 3.53 -12.38 5.79
C ARG A 55 3.85 -11.35 4.71
N LEU A 56 2.84 -10.88 4.00
CA LEU A 56 2.98 -9.74 3.10
C LEU A 56 2.75 -8.45 3.88
N VAL A 57 3.67 -7.51 3.77
CA VAL A 57 3.53 -6.14 4.28
C VAL A 57 3.37 -5.22 3.07
N TRP A 58 2.13 -4.80 2.82
CA TRP A 58 1.79 -3.94 1.70
C TRP A 58 1.74 -2.47 2.14
N ALA A 59 2.69 -1.67 1.64
CA ALA A 59 2.63 -0.22 1.74
C ALA A 59 1.77 0.35 0.60
N LYS A 60 0.53 0.71 0.93
CA LYS A 60 -0.40 1.44 0.07
C LYS A 60 -0.09 2.93 0.14
N ARG A 61 -0.13 3.62 -1.00
CA ARG A 61 0.09 5.07 -1.01
C ARG A 61 -1.19 5.78 -0.60
N ARG A 62 -1.07 6.77 0.28
CA ARG A 62 -2.20 7.59 0.72
C ARG A 62 -2.21 8.90 -0.07
N TYR A 63 -3.36 9.24 -0.61
CA TYR A 63 -3.62 10.47 -1.33
C TYR A 63 -4.56 11.37 -0.53
N VAL A 64 -4.51 12.67 -0.79
CA VAL A 64 -5.45 13.65 -0.24
C VAL A 64 -5.88 14.59 -1.36
N CYS A 65 -7.19 14.85 -1.44
CA CYS A 65 -7.71 15.88 -2.32
C CYS A 65 -7.41 17.26 -1.73
N ARG A 66 -6.90 18.19 -2.55
CA ARG A 66 -6.61 19.58 -2.14
C ARG A 66 -7.58 20.60 -2.75
N GLU A 67 -8.61 20.11 -3.46
CA GLU A 67 -9.67 20.96 -4.00
C GLU A 67 -10.56 21.47 -2.86
N ALA A 68 -10.65 22.79 -2.70
CA ALA A 68 -11.27 23.43 -1.55
C ALA A 68 -12.77 23.17 -1.45
N LEU A 69 -13.45 23.01 -2.59
CA LEU A 69 -14.90 22.76 -2.64
C LEU A 69 -15.24 21.25 -2.65
N CYS A 70 -14.24 20.37 -2.68
CA CYS A 70 -14.48 18.94 -2.71
C CYS A 70 -14.70 18.40 -1.29
N PRO A 71 -15.77 17.62 -1.02
CA PRO A 71 -15.96 16.96 0.27
C PRO A 71 -14.98 15.79 0.48
N GLY A 72 -14.23 15.40 -0.56
CA GLY A 72 -13.29 14.29 -0.52
C GLY A 72 -12.04 14.59 0.31
N ALA A 73 -11.68 13.67 1.20
CA ALA A 73 -10.52 13.78 2.09
C ALA A 73 -9.36 12.87 1.63
N SER A 74 -8.79 12.10 2.56
CA SER A 74 -7.73 11.14 2.27
C SER A 74 -8.27 9.79 1.80
N PHE A 75 -7.57 9.16 0.86
CA PHE A 75 -7.89 7.83 0.31
C PHE A 75 -6.62 7.04 -0.04
N THR A 76 -6.75 5.75 -0.34
CA THR A 76 -5.64 4.84 -0.70
C THR A 76 -5.95 4.04 -1.95
#